data_AF-A0A815KYY8-F1
#
_entry.id   AF-A0A815KYY8-F1
#
_cell.length_a   1.000
_cell.length_b   1.000
_cell.length_c   1.000
_cell.angle_alpha   90.00
_cell.angle_beta   90.00
_cell.angle_gamma   90.00
#
_symmetry.space_group_name_H-M   'P 1'
#
loop_
_entity.id
_entity.type
_entity.pdbx_description
1 polymer ?
#
loop_
_entity_poly.entity_id
_entity_poly.type
_entity_poly.pdbx_seq_one_letter_code
_entity_poly.pdbx_strand_id
1 'polypeptide(L)'
;MWALPDMMAAMIEQKISHLKAGATCVWVPSPTAATLHALHYHQVDVFADCNAQSILGYVVRWIDLGIDCSKVPDIDNIGLMEDRVTLRISYQLMTNWLRHKIITKQQVIQTFQRIVQVVDQQNVDNAEYRSMATNLDQNIAFQAALELVLDVDKNPNGYTELILHWRRR
;
A
#
# COMPACT_ATOMS: atom_id res chain seq x y z
N MET A 1 9.91 -13.22 6.26
CA MET A 1 11.27 -13.37 5.69
C MET A 1 11.41 -14.76 5.08
N TRP A 2 11.99 -14.92 3.88
CA TRP A 2 12.39 -16.25 3.42
C TRP A 2 13.69 -16.66 4.15
N ALA A 3 13.63 -17.73 4.93
CA ALA A 3 14.68 -18.09 5.88
C ALA A 3 15.54 -19.29 5.43
N LEU A 4 15.43 -19.72 4.18
CA LEU A 4 16.18 -20.85 3.61
C LEU A 4 17.02 -20.37 2.39
N PRO A 5 18.13 -19.63 2.59
CA PRO A 5 18.82 -18.90 1.53
C PRO A 5 19.35 -19.74 0.36
N ASP A 6 19.58 -21.04 0.57
CA ASP A 6 20.06 -21.95 -0.48
C ASP A 6 18.92 -22.66 -1.22
N MET A 7 17.68 -22.59 -0.70
CA MET A 7 16.51 -23.28 -1.25
C MET A 7 15.72 -22.38 -2.22
N MET A 8 16.40 -21.77 -3.20
CA MET A 8 15.80 -20.78 -4.09
C MET A 8 14.71 -21.35 -5.02
N ALA A 9 14.80 -22.62 -5.41
CA ALA A 9 13.75 -23.29 -6.17
C ALA A 9 12.44 -23.39 -5.36
N ALA A 10 12.54 -23.83 -4.10
CA ALA A 10 11.39 -23.87 -3.19
C ALA A 10 10.82 -22.47 -2.91
N MET A 11 11.69 -21.44 -2.86
CA MET A 11 11.24 -20.05 -2.75
C MET A 11 10.36 -19.62 -3.93
N ILE A 12 10.73 -20.00 -5.16
CA ILE A 12 9.92 -19.72 -6.35
C ILE A 12 8.57 -20.45 -6.30
N GLU A 13 8.53 -21.68 -5.82
CA GLU A 13 7.26 -22.42 -5.75
C GLU A 13 6.32 -21.88 -4.66
N GLN A 14 6.88 -21.55 -3.49
CA GLN A 14 6.07 -21.32 -2.29
C GLN A 14 5.79 -19.84 -2.03
N LYS A 15 6.76 -18.96 -2.31
CA LYS A 15 6.70 -17.56 -1.86
C LYS A 15 5.71 -16.71 -2.65
N ILE A 16 5.23 -17.20 -3.80
CA ILE A 16 4.11 -16.60 -4.54
C ILE A 16 2.83 -16.52 -3.69
N SER A 17 2.67 -17.42 -2.71
CA SER A 17 1.49 -17.45 -1.83
C SER A 17 1.28 -16.15 -1.06
N HIS A 18 2.37 -15.44 -0.73
CA HIS A 18 2.29 -14.15 -0.07
C HIS A 18 1.64 -13.11 -0.99
N LEU A 19 2.01 -13.07 -2.28
CA LEU A 19 1.40 -12.15 -3.25
C LEU A 19 -0.05 -12.53 -3.54
N LYS A 20 -0.33 -13.83 -3.60
CA LYS A 20 -1.70 -14.36 -3.74
C LYS A 20 -2.57 -14.13 -2.51
N ALA A 21 -1.98 -13.75 -1.37
CA ALA A 21 -2.66 -13.38 -0.14
C ALA A 21 -2.56 -11.86 0.07
N GLY A 22 -2.70 -11.09 -1.01
CA GLY A 22 -2.72 -9.63 -0.99
C GLY A 22 -1.43 -8.89 -0.61
N ALA A 23 -0.32 -9.58 -0.27
CA ALA A 23 0.90 -8.89 0.15
C ALA A 23 1.58 -8.18 -1.03
N THR A 24 1.83 -6.88 -0.86
CA THR A 24 2.44 -6.02 -1.89
C THR A 24 3.97 -6.01 -1.85
N CYS A 25 4.54 -6.41 -0.72
CA CYS A 25 5.97 -6.56 -0.54
C CYS A 25 6.25 -7.78 0.36
N VAL A 26 7.38 -8.44 0.13
CA VAL A 26 7.77 -9.58 0.94
C VAL A 26 9.27 -9.59 1.19
N TRP A 27 9.66 -9.88 2.44
CA TRP A 27 11.07 -9.95 2.82
C TRP A 27 11.78 -11.16 2.20
N VAL A 28 12.91 -10.89 1.55
CA VAL A 28 13.85 -11.82 0.93
C VAL A 28 15.25 -11.62 1.55
N PRO A 29 16.07 -12.68 1.70
CA PRO A 29 17.32 -12.62 2.45
C PRO A 29 18.52 -12.11 1.65
N SER A 30 18.42 -11.97 0.33
CA SER A 30 19.55 -11.59 -0.52
C SER A 30 19.10 -10.90 -1.82
N PRO A 31 19.99 -10.15 -2.50
CA PRO A 31 19.72 -9.59 -3.82
C PRO A 31 19.34 -10.66 -4.86
N THR A 32 19.97 -11.83 -4.82
CA THR A 32 19.61 -12.98 -5.69
C THR A 32 18.18 -13.43 -5.45
N ALA A 33 17.77 -13.55 -4.18
CA ALA A 33 16.40 -13.90 -3.84
C ALA A 33 15.40 -12.80 -4.26
N ALA A 34 15.81 -11.53 -4.23
CA ALA A 34 15.00 -10.42 -4.74
C ALA A 34 14.76 -10.54 -6.26
N THR A 35 15.81 -10.79 -7.04
CA THR A 35 15.69 -10.97 -8.51
C THR A 35 14.75 -12.13 -8.85
N LEU A 36 14.88 -13.26 -8.15
CA LEU A 36 14.02 -14.41 -8.36
C LEU A 36 12.58 -14.14 -7.92
N HIS A 37 12.38 -13.52 -6.75
CA HIS A 37 11.04 -13.22 -6.24
C HIS A 37 10.28 -12.19 -7.11
N ALA A 38 10.99 -11.31 -7.82
CA ALA A 38 10.41 -10.39 -8.81
C ALA A 38 9.60 -11.12 -9.91
N LEU A 39 9.94 -12.38 -10.23
CA LEU A 39 9.19 -13.18 -11.21
C LEU A 39 7.74 -13.41 -10.78
N HIS A 40 7.47 -13.57 -9.48
CA HIS A 40 6.09 -13.76 -8.99
C HIS A 40 5.21 -12.54 -9.24
N TYR A 41 5.82 -11.36 -9.18
CA TYR A 41 5.12 -10.12 -9.46
C TYR A 41 4.76 -9.97 -10.95
N HIS A 42 5.45 -10.67 -11.86
CA HIS A 42 4.99 -10.79 -13.26
C HIS A 42 3.84 -11.79 -13.44
N GLN A 43 3.59 -12.65 -12.46
CA GLN A 43 2.58 -13.73 -12.51
C GLN A 43 1.29 -13.36 -11.78
N VAL A 44 1.34 -12.43 -10.84
CA VAL A 44 0.20 -11.97 -10.04
C VAL A 44 0.10 -10.45 -10.20
N ASP A 45 -1.06 -9.96 -10.62
CA ASP A 45 -1.35 -8.53 -10.66
C ASP A 45 -1.65 -8.03 -9.23
N VAL A 46 -0.60 -7.85 -8.44
CA VAL A 46 -0.65 -7.39 -7.05
C VAL A 46 -0.66 -5.86 -6.93
N PHE A 47 -0.58 -5.16 -8.06
CA PHE A 47 0.33 -4.01 -8.09
C PHE A 47 -0.32 -2.67 -7.78
N ALA A 48 -1.47 -2.35 -8.37
CA ALA A 48 -2.11 -1.06 -8.11
C ALA A 48 -3.08 -1.14 -6.93
N ASP A 49 -3.93 -2.16 -6.91
CA ASP A 49 -5.07 -2.22 -5.99
C ASP A 49 -4.68 -2.54 -4.56
N CYS A 50 -3.84 -3.55 -4.36
CA CYS A 50 -3.42 -3.94 -3.01
C CYS A 50 -2.60 -2.83 -2.35
N ASN A 51 -1.71 -2.17 -3.11
CA ASN A 51 -0.95 -1.02 -2.60
C ASN A 51 -1.85 0.16 -2.29
N ALA A 52 -2.77 0.52 -3.19
CA ALA A 52 -3.73 1.58 -2.96
C ALA A 52 -4.62 1.29 -1.73
N GLN A 53 -5.03 0.04 -1.54
CA GLN A 53 -5.88 -0.39 -0.43
C GLN A 53 -5.16 -0.31 0.91
N SER A 54 -3.93 -0.82 0.96
CA SER A 54 -3.04 -0.71 2.12
C SER A 54 -2.81 0.76 2.50
N ILE A 55 -2.44 1.60 1.52
CA ILE A 55 -2.22 3.04 1.74
C ILE A 55 -3.49 3.72 2.25
N LEU A 56 -4.62 3.56 1.55
CA LEU A 56 -5.88 4.24 1.90
C LEU A 56 -6.43 3.76 3.25
N GLY A 57 -6.43 2.45 3.50
CA GLY A 57 -6.94 1.85 4.73
C GLY A 57 -6.13 2.24 5.97
N TYR A 58 -4.81 2.40 5.83
CA TYR A 58 -3.97 2.91 6.91
C TYR A 58 -4.10 4.43 7.08
N VAL A 59 -3.97 5.20 6.00
CA VAL A 59 -3.95 6.68 6.05
C VAL A 59 -5.24 7.24 6.59
N VAL A 60 -6.41 6.70 6.23
CA VAL A 60 -7.70 7.20 6.73
C VAL A 60 -7.82 7.08 8.24
N ARG A 61 -7.38 5.97 8.83
CA ARG A 61 -7.42 5.76 10.28
C ARG A 61 -6.38 6.61 11.00
N TRP A 62 -5.24 6.86 10.35
CA TRP A 62 -4.21 7.76 10.89
C TRP A 62 -4.69 9.22 10.92
N ILE A 63 -5.27 9.70 9.83
CA ILE A 63 -5.67 11.10 9.64
C ILE A 63 -6.96 11.44 10.38
N ASP A 64 -7.95 10.54 10.41
CA ASP A 64 -9.26 10.85 11.02
C ASP A 64 -9.30 10.42 12.49
N LEU A 65 -8.77 9.24 12.80
CA LEU A 65 -8.86 8.64 14.15
C LEU A 65 -7.58 8.80 14.97
N GLY A 66 -6.44 9.12 14.35
CA GLY A 66 -5.16 9.23 15.05
C GLY A 66 -4.58 7.88 15.47
N ILE A 67 -4.95 6.80 14.78
CA ILE A 67 -4.48 5.43 15.06
C ILE A 67 -3.20 5.16 14.25
N ASP A 68 -2.12 4.79 14.93
CA ASP A 68 -0.78 4.62 14.33
C ASP A 68 -0.46 3.18 13.88
N CYS A 69 -1.28 2.21 14.25
CA CYS A 69 -1.22 0.85 13.75
C CYS A 69 -2.63 0.28 13.56
N SER A 70 -2.92 -0.21 12.36
CA SER A 70 -4.26 -0.66 11.99
C SER A 70 -4.22 -2.08 11.44
N LYS A 71 -5.26 -2.86 11.74
CA LYS A 71 -5.54 -4.09 10.99
C LYS A 71 -6.38 -3.71 9.77
N VAL A 72 -5.78 -3.77 8.58
CA VAL A 72 -6.41 -3.43 7.30
C VAL A 72 -6.63 -4.72 6.51
N PRO A 73 -7.87 -5.05 6.10
CA PRO A 73 -8.11 -6.20 5.24
C PRO A 73 -7.44 -5.98 3.88
N ASP A 74 -6.86 -7.03 3.31
CA ASP A 74 -6.38 -7.05 1.93
C ASP A 74 -7.51 -7.38 0.93
N ILE A 75 -7.17 -7.69 -0.32
CA ILE A 75 -8.13 -8.05 -1.37
C ILE A 75 -8.88 -9.36 -1.09
N ASP A 76 -8.28 -10.27 -0.32
CA ASP A 76 -8.85 -11.54 0.09
C ASP A 76 -9.54 -11.45 1.46
N ASN A 77 -9.71 -10.22 1.97
CA ASN A 77 -10.31 -9.88 3.26
C ASN A 77 -9.55 -10.46 4.47
N ILE A 78 -8.25 -10.70 4.32
CA ILE A 78 -7.34 -11.10 5.39
C ILE A 78 -6.81 -9.83 6.06
N GLY A 79 -7.01 -9.72 7.37
CA GLY A 79 -6.55 -8.57 8.14
C GLY A 79 -5.03 -8.55 8.31
N LEU A 80 -4.34 -7.66 7.58
CA LEU A 80 -2.91 -7.42 7.69
C LEU A 80 -2.62 -6.30 8.69
N MET A 81 -1.50 -6.40 9.39
CA MET A 81 -1.01 -5.32 10.24
C MET A 81 -0.35 -4.26 9.37
N GLU A 82 -0.87 -3.05 9.44
CA GLU A 82 -0.36 -1.88 8.74
C GLU A 82 0.16 -0.84 9.74
N ASP A 83 1.35 -0.35 9.48
CA ASP A 83 2.03 0.71 10.21
C ASP A 83 2.71 1.69 9.24
N ARG A 84 3.50 2.64 9.75
CA ARG A 84 4.25 3.58 8.90
C ARG A 84 5.29 2.89 8.01
N VAL A 85 5.82 1.73 8.40
CA VAL A 85 6.84 1.01 7.64
C VAL A 85 6.20 0.34 6.43
N THR A 86 5.07 -0.35 6.63
CA THR A 86 4.32 -0.96 5.53
C THR A 86 3.77 0.12 4.58
N LEU A 87 3.23 1.22 5.11
CA LEU A 87 2.84 2.39 4.31
C LEU A 87 4.01 2.88 3.46
N ARG A 88 5.18 3.08 4.07
CA ARG A 88 6.39 3.57 3.38
C ARG A 88 6.76 2.70 2.20
N ILE A 89 6.69 1.39 2.35
CA ILE A 89 7.04 0.46 1.28
C ILE A 89 6.01 0.57 0.14
N SER A 90 4.71 0.50 0.46
CA SER A 90 3.62 0.52 -0.53
C SER A 90 3.64 1.79 -1.38
N TYR A 91 3.75 2.97 -0.75
CA TYR A 91 3.72 4.22 -1.51
C TYR A 91 5.02 4.46 -2.30
N GLN A 92 6.20 4.12 -1.75
CA GLN A 92 7.47 4.26 -2.47
C GLN A 92 7.55 3.35 -3.68
N LEU A 93 6.93 2.17 -3.63
CA LEU A 93 6.80 1.28 -4.77
C LEU A 93 5.98 1.92 -5.89
N MET A 94 4.80 2.45 -5.58
CA MET A 94 3.96 3.15 -6.57
C MET A 94 4.65 4.38 -7.15
N THR A 95 5.32 5.15 -6.30
CA THR A 95 6.16 6.28 -6.66
C THR A 95 7.30 5.88 -7.61
N ASN A 96 7.99 4.77 -7.33
CA ASN A 96 9.05 4.26 -8.18
C ASN A 96 8.52 3.86 -9.57
N TRP A 97 7.37 3.20 -9.63
CA TRP A 97 6.75 2.87 -10.91
C TRP A 97 6.31 4.09 -11.70
N LEU A 98 5.80 5.11 -11.02
CA LEU A 98 5.47 6.38 -11.65
C LEU A 98 6.72 7.05 -12.23
N ARG A 99 7.84 7.06 -11.47
CA ARG A 99 9.15 7.57 -11.90
C ARG A 99 9.65 6.85 -13.16
N HIS A 100 9.53 5.52 -13.19
CA HIS A 100 10.00 4.67 -14.29
C HIS A 100 8.96 4.43 -15.40
N LYS A 101 7.83 5.14 -15.35
CA LYS A 101 6.76 5.08 -16.38
C LYS A 101 6.13 3.69 -16.56
N ILE A 102 6.14 2.87 -15.51
CA ILE A 102 5.41 1.59 -15.46
C ILE A 102 3.91 1.84 -15.29
N ILE A 103 3.57 2.87 -14.49
CA ILE A 103 2.21 3.37 -14.32
C ILE A 103 2.15 4.87 -14.64
N THR A 104 0.97 5.35 -15.00
CA THR A 104 0.69 6.77 -15.24
C THR A 104 0.01 7.42 -14.05
N LYS A 105 0.11 8.76 -13.94
CA LYS A 105 -0.61 9.52 -12.91
C LYS A 105 -2.12 9.26 -12.94
N GLN A 106 -2.68 9.18 -14.15
CA GLN A 106 -4.11 8.91 -14.35
C GLN A 106 -4.50 7.52 -13.83
N GLN A 107 -3.67 6.50 -14.09
CA GLN A 107 -3.91 5.15 -13.57
C GLN A 107 -3.88 5.13 -12.03
N VAL A 108 -2.94 5.83 -11.40
CA VAL A 108 -2.88 5.95 -9.92
C VAL A 108 -4.18 6.55 -9.37
N ILE A 109 -4.62 7.68 -9.91
CA ILE A 109 -5.83 8.36 -9.47
C ILE A 109 -7.06 7.46 -9.65
N GLN A 110 -7.20 6.82 -10.82
CA GLN A 110 -8.32 5.90 -11.10
C GLN A 110 -8.33 4.69 -10.15
N THR A 111 -7.15 4.15 -9.83
CA THR A 111 -6.99 3.05 -8.88
C THR A 111 -7.45 3.47 -7.49
N PHE A 112 -6.97 4.63 -7.01
CA PHE A 112 -7.34 5.16 -5.70
C PHE A 112 -8.84 5.43 -5.61
N GLN A 113 -9.45 6.01 -6.65
CA GLN A 113 -10.90 6.25 -6.71
C GLN A 113 -11.72 4.97 -6.61
N ARG A 114 -11.29 3.89 -7.27
CA ARG A 114 -11.96 2.59 -7.20
C ARG A 114 -11.82 1.95 -5.82
N ILE A 115 -10.62 2.01 -5.25
CA ILE A 115 -10.30 1.33 -3.99
C ILE A 115 -10.88 2.04 -2.76
N VAL A 116 -11.07 3.36 -2.82
CA VAL A 116 -11.78 4.10 -1.77
C VAL A 116 -13.14 3.46 -1.43
N GLN A 117 -13.88 3.00 -2.44
CA GLN A 117 -15.19 2.35 -2.21
C GLN A 117 -15.04 1.05 -1.41
N VAL A 118 -13.99 0.28 -1.66
CA VAL A 118 -13.69 -0.96 -0.93
C VAL A 118 -13.32 -0.67 0.52
N VAL A 119 -12.46 0.33 0.75
CA VAL A 119 -12.05 0.75 2.10
C VAL A 119 -13.23 1.30 2.89
N ASP A 120 -14.10 2.08 2.24
CA ASP A 120 -15.33 2.59 2.87
C ASP A 120 -16.25 1.44 3.29
N GLN A 121 -16.45 0.45 2.42
CA GLN A 121 -17.24 -0.75 2.72
C GLN A 121 -16.67 -1.56 3.89
N GLN A 122 -15.34 -1.69 3.96
CA GLN A 122 -14.66 -2.39 5.06
C GLN A 122 -14.81 -1.70 6.42
N ASN A 123 -15.13 -0.40 6.44
CA ASN A 123 -15.26 0.39 7.66
C ASN A 123 -16.72 0.80 7.99
N VAL A 124 -17.72 0.24 7.31
CA VAL A 124 -19.15 0.56 7.53
C VAL A 124 -19.57 0.31 8.99
N ASP A 125 -19.03 -0.72 9.62
CA ASP A 125 -19.38 -1.09 11.00
C ASP A 125 -18.71 -0.18 12.05
N ASN A 126 -17.81 0.72 11.64
CA ASN A 126 -17.11 1.62 12.56
C ASN A 126 -17.85 2.96 12.66
N ALA A 127 -18.47 3.22 13.82
CA ALA A 127 -19.24 4.44 14.07
C ALA A 127 -18.43 5.74 13.99
N GLU A 128 -17.12 5.69 14.19
CA GLU A 128 -16.25 6.87 14.12
C GLU A 128 -15.73 7.14 12.70
N TYR A 129 -15.95 6.21 11.77
CA TYR A 129 -15.46 6.31 10.40
C TYR A 129 -16.29 7.26 9.54
N ARG A 130 -15.61 8.07 8.72
CA ARG A 130 -16.23 8.95 7.73
C ARG A 130 -15.84 8.50 6.33
N SER A 131 -16.83 8.24 5.48
CA SER A 131 -16.61 7.78 4.12
C SER A 131 -15.82 8.78 3.29
N MET A 132 -14.75 8.29 2.67
CA MET A 132 -13.90 9.08 1.76
C MET A 132 -14.57 9.29 0.40
N ALA A 133 -15.39 8.32 -0.06
CA ALA A 133 -16.03 8.36 -1.38
C ALA A 133 -17.00 9.54 -1.57
N THR A 134 -17.58 10.05 -0.48
CA THR A 134 -18.57 11.12 -0.53
C THR A 134 -18.03 12.43 -1.12
N ASN A 135 -16.76 12.76 -0.88
CA ASN A 135 -16.15 14.00 -1.36
C ASN A 135 -14.62 13.88 -1.45
N LEU A 136 -14.13 13.27 -2.53
CA LEU A 136 -12.71 12.96 -2.72
C LEU A 136 -11.81 14.20 -2.73
N ASP A 137 -12.27 15.32 -3.30
CA ASP A 137 -11.47 16.53 -3.44
C ASP A 137 -11.25 17.25 -2.10
N GLN A 138 -12.23 17.16 -1.18
CA GLN A 138 -12.16 17.79 0.15
C GLN A 138 -11.71 16.82 1.25
N ASN A 139 -11.66 15.52 0.99
CA ASN A 139 -11.26 14.54 1.99
C ASN A 139 -9.75 14.59 2.26
N ILE A 140 -9.40 14.96 3.49
CA ILE A 140 -8.01 15.18 3.90
C ILE A 140 -7.19 13.88 3.80
N ALA A 141 -7.75 12.74 4.20
CA ALA A 141 -7.08 11.45 4.14
C ALA A 141 -6.80 11.00 2.71
N PHE A 142 -7.77 11.15 1.80
CA PHE A 142 -7.60 10.83 0.39
C PHE A 142 -6.53 11.71 -0.27
N GLN A 143 -6.55 13.02 0.00
CA GLN A 143 -5.55 13.95 -0.50
C GLN A 143 -4.15 13.64 0.07
N ALA A 144 -4.05 13.25 1.34
CA ALA A 144 -2.80 12.83 1.96
C ALA A 144 -2.24 11.56 1.29
N ALA A 145 -3.10 10.58 1.01
CA ALA A 145 -2.73 9.34 0.34
C ALA A 145 -2.23 9.58 -1.10
N LEU A 146 -2.89 10.47 -1.85
CA LEU A 146 -2.43 10.88 -3.19
C LEU A 146 -1.12 11.67 -3.14
N GLU A 147 -0.97 12.59 -2.18
CA GLU A 147 0.25 13.40 -2.04
C GLU A 147 1.47 12.52 -1.74
N LEU A 148 1.32 11.46 -0.94
CA LEU A 148 2.39 10.49 -0.70
C LEU A 148 2.93 9.88 -2.00
N VAL A 149 2.04 9.49 -2.93
CA VAL A 149 2.43 8.80 -4.18
C VAL A 149 2.85 9.78 -5.28
N LEU A 150 2.20 10.93 -5.39
CA LEU A 150 2.40 11.85 -6.51
C LEU A 150 3.51 12.89 -6.25
N ASP A 151 3.78 13.23 -4.99
CA ASP A 151 4.65 14.34 -4.59
C ASP A 151 5.94 13.84 -3.90
N VAL A 152 6.72 13.08 -4.67
CA VAL A 152 7.91 12.33 -4.23
C VAL A 152 8.98 13.22 -3.61
N ASP A 153 9.15 14.42 -4.14
CA ASP A 153 10.24 15.34 -3.76
C ASP A 153 10.02 15.94 -2.36
N LYS A 154 8.79 15.86 -1.82
CA LYS A 154 8.46 16.34 -0.47
C LYS A 154 8.84 15.38 0.65
N ASN A 155 9.17 14.12 0.32
CA ASN A 155 9.42 13.06 1.31
C ASN A 155 10.91 12.65 1.32
N PRO A 156 11.75 13.30 2.15
CA PRO A 156 13.17 12.98 2.20
C PRO A 156 13.35 11.53 2.65
N ASN A 157 14.16 10.77 1.91
CA ASN A 157 14.39 9.34 2.13
C ASN A 157 13.12 8.48 2.06
N GLY A 158 12.01 9.02 1.56
CA GLY A 158 10.73 8.32 1.55
C GLY A 158 10.07 8.18 2.92
N TYR A 159 10.39 9.02 3.90
CA TYR A 159 9.64 9.08 5.15
C TYR A 159 8.20 9.57 4.91
N THR A 160 7.25 9.07 5.69
CA THR A 160 5.80 9.36 5.58
C THR A 160 5.37 10.49 6.53
N GLU A 161 6.19 10.73 7.55
CA GLU A 161 5.87 11.50 8.74
C GLU A 161 5.61 12.97 8.43
N LEU A 162 6.31 13.56 7.46
CA LEU A 162 6.11 14.97 7.11
C LEU A 162 4.68 15.23 6.61
N ILE A 163 4.22 14.44 5.64
CA ILE A 163 2.87 14.58 5.08
C ILE A 163 1.83 14.19 6.13
N LEU A 164 2.01 13.05 6.80
CA LEU A 164 1.04 12.60 7.80
C LEU A 164 0.85 13.63 8.92
N HIS A 165 1.94 14.09 9.54
CA HIS A 165 1.87 15.08 10.62
C HIS A 165 1.30 16.41 10.15
N TRP A 166 1.57 16.84 8.91
CA TRP A 166 1.01 18.08 8.37
C TRP A 166 -0.50 17.95 8.12
N ARG A 167 -0.96 16.81 7.58
CA ARG A 167 -2.35 16.56 7.21
C ARG A 167 -3.27 16.26 8.41
N ARG A 168 -2.73 15.83 9.55
CA ARG A 168 -3.51 15.57 10.78
C ARG A 168 -3.68 16.81 11.69
N ARG A 169 -2.83 17.83 11.54
CA ARG A 169 -2.93 19.07 12.31
C ARG A 169 -4.12 19.90 11.88
#